data_AF-A0AAE1TY17-F1
#
_entry.id   AF-A0AAE1TY17-F1
#
_cell.length_a   1.000
_cell.length_b   1.000
_cell.length_c   1.000
_cell.angle_alpha   90.00
_cell.angle_beta   90.00
_cell.angle_gamma   90.00
#
_symmetry.space_group_name_H-M   'P 1'
#
loop_
_entity.id
_entity.type
_entity.pdbx_description
1 polymer ?
#
loop_
_entity_poly.entity_id
_entity_poly.type
_entity_poly.pdbx_seq_one_letter_code
_entity_poly.pdbx_strand_id
1 'polypeptide(L)'
;MSYYFDRDDVSLPGLCKHFKTRSDSEYNKAHGLMKYQTKRGGRLVLHSVGCPSKQEWGEALQTLQTSLDLKKQVNQEVLELHALTCERKDSDATHFIDDHLLMFHVEGIKELAHMITTLRRATTTTSTATGAAGDDQLGLYVFDKELL
;
A
#
# COMPACT_ATOMS: atom_id res chain seq x y z
N MET A 1 -2.32 9.53 3.11
CA MET A 1 -1.34 9.45 2.01
C MET A 1 -1.83 10.17 0.75
N SER A 2 -2.86 9.68 0.02
CA SER A 2 -3.32 10.32 -1.24
C SER A 2 -3.52 11.84 -1.15
N TYR A 3 -4.42 12.32 -0.29
CA TYR A 3 -4.68 13.76 -0.12
C TYR A 3 -3.51 14.56 0.47
N TYR A 4 -2.50 13.91 1.05
CA TYR A 4 -1.28 14.62 1.44
C TYR A 4 -0.45 15.00 0.21
N PHE A 5 -0.36 14.10 -0.78
CA PHE A 5 0.34 14.38 -2.05
C PHE A 5 -0.42 15.32 -2.98
N ASP A 6 -1.71 15.54 -2.73
CA ASP A 6 -2.57 16.48 -3.47
C ASP A 6 -2.44 17.94 -2.99
N ARG A 7 -1.80 18.17 -1.85
CA ARG A 7 -1.60 19.53 -1.32
C ARG A 7 -0.75 20.35 -2.28
N ASP A 8 -0.99 21.66 -2.32
CA ASP A 8 -0.27 22.61 -3.17
C ASP A 8 1.23 22.68 -2.83
N ASP A 9 1.61 22.46 -1.58
CA ASP A 9 3.00 22.47 -1.10
C ASP A 9 3.74 21.13 -1.28
N VAL A 10 3.06 20.07 -1.72
CA VAL A 10 3.64 18.76 -2.05
C VAL A 10 3.55 18.48 -3.55
N SER A 11 2.37 18.64 -4.14
CA SER A 11 2.07 18.60 -5.58
C SER A 11 2.65 17.39 -6.34
N LEU A 12 2.34 16.17 -5.87
CA LEU A 12 2.74 14.90 -6.49
C LEU A 12 1.50 14.11 -6.95
N PRO A 13 0.88 14.51 -8.09
CA PRO A 13 -0.40 13.95 -8.53
C PRO A 13 -0.34 12.47 -8.91
N GLY A 14 0.81 11.95 -9.36
CA GLY A 14 0.98 10.53 -9.67
C GLY A 14 0.89 9.66 -8.42
N LEU A 15 1.59 10.03 -7.36
CA LEU A 15 1.50 9.39 -6.05
C LEU A 15 0.13 9.60 -5.41
N CYS A 16 -0.50 10.76 -5.58
CA CYS A 16 -1.87 11.00 -5.16
C CYS A 16 -2.83 9.96 -5.79
N LYS A 17 -2.78 9.80 -7.11
CA LYS A 17 -3.58 8.81 -7.87
C LYS A 17 -3.27 7.39 -7.45
N HIS A 18 -1.99 7.05 -7.30
CA HIS A 18 -1.56 5.72 -6.87
C HIS A 18 -2.16 5.35 -5.51
N PHE A 19 -1.96 6.20 -4.48
CA PHE A 19 -2.48 5.92 -3.15
C PHE A 19 -4.01 5.94 -3.08
N LYS A 20 -4.68 6.75 -3.92
CA LYS A 20 -6.14 6.71 -4.04
C LYS A 20 -6.61 5.36 -4.58
N THR A 21 -6.00 4.90 -5.66
CA THR A 21 -6.29 3.59 -6.28
C THR A 21 -6.06 2.45 -5.29
N ARG A 22 -4.99 2.52 -4.50
CA ARG A 22 -4.70 1.54 -3.43
C ARG A 22 -5.77 1.57 -2.34
N SER A 23 -6.16 2.76 -1.87
CA SER A 23 -7.23 2.91 -0.88
C SER A 23 -8.54 2.28 -1.35
N ASP A 24 -8.91 2.49 -2.61
CA ASP A 24 -10.16 1.93 -3.18
C ASP A 24 -10.05 0.41 -3.34
N SER A 25 -8.88 -0.09 -3.74
CA SER A 25 -8.62 -1.54 -3.81
C SER A 25 -8.70 -2.22 -2.44
N GLU A 26 -8.19 -1.62 -1.37
CA GLU A 26 -8.30 -2.16 -0.02
C GLU A 26 -9.73 -2.08 0.51
N TYR A 27 -10.45 -0.99 0.22
CA TYR A 27 -11.88 -0.87 0.53
C TYR A 27 -12.70 -1.99 -0.12
N ASN A 28 -12.46 -2.28 -1.40
CA ASN A 28 -13.14 -3.37 -2.10
C ASN A 28 -12.83 -4.74 -1.51
N LYS A 29 -11.60 -5.00 -1.03
CA LYS A 29 -11.24 -6.24 -0.33
C LYS A 29 -11.98 -6.37 1.00
N ALA A 30 -12.08 -5.29 1.78
CA ALA A 30 -12.85 -5.27 3.03
C ALA A 30 -14.34 -5.59 2.77
N HIS A 31 -14.94 -5.01 1.74
CA HIS A 31 -16.30 -5.35 1.31
C HIS A 31 -16.43 -6.81 0.84
N GLY A 32 -15.43 -7.32 0.12
CA GLY A 32 -15.35 -8.72 -0.28
C GLY A 32 -15.42 -9.67 0.92
N LEU A 33 -14.65 -9.37 1.98
CA LEU A 33 -14.68 -10.10 3.25
C LEU A 33 -16.05 -10.04 3.94
N MET A 34 -16.66 -8.85 3.99
CA MET A 34 -18.00 -8.68 4.58
C MET A 34 -19.05 -9.51 3.83
N LYS A 35 -19.02 -9.46 2.50
CA LYS A 35 -19.90 -10.26 1.64
C LYS A 35 -19.67 -11.75 1.84
N TYR A 36 -18.41 -12.18 1.89
CA TYR A 36 -18.05 -13.57 2.12
C TYR A 36 -18.56 -14.09 3.47
N GLN A 37 -18.38 -13.31 4.54
CA GLN A 37 -18.88 -13.63 5.87
C GLN A 37 -20.40 -13.83 5.89
N THR A 38 -21.16 -12.94 5.24
CA THR A 38 -22.63 -13.10 5.15
C THR A 38 -23.04 -14.28 4.26
N LYS A 39 -22.31 -14.57 3.17
CA LYS A 39 -22.57 -15.70 2.28
C LYS A 39 -22.43 -17.04 3.01
N ARG A 40 -21.48 -17.14 3.93
CA ARG A 40 -21.26 -18.33 4.79
C ARG A 40 -22.25 -18.42 5.96
N GLY A 41 -23.21 -17.49 6.06
CA GLY A 41 -24.19 -17.43 7.15
C GLY A 41 -23.66 -16.82 8.45
N GLY A 42 -22.45 -16.24 8.43
CA GLY A 42 -21.85 -15.55 9.56
C GLY A 42 -22.56 -14.25 9.92
N ARG A 43 -22.07 -13.59 10.96
CA ARG A 43 -22.53 -12.26 11.38
C ARG A 43 -21.38 -11.27 11.31
N LEU A 44 -21.69 -10.05 10.88
CA LEU A 44 -20.75 -8.95 10.83
C LEU A 44 -20.75 -8.24 12.18
N VAL A 45 -19.57 -8.10 12.77
CA VAL A 45 -19.34 -7.27 13.96
C VAL A 45 -18.32 -6.22 13.54
N LEU A 46 -18.76 -4.97 13.42
CA LEU A 46 -17.92 -3.86 12.98
C LEU A 46 -17.35 -3.10 14.17
N HIS A 47 -16.10 -2.68 14.05
CA HIS A 47 -15.39 -1.86 15.04
C HIS A 47 -15.06 -0.49 14.45
N SER A 48 -14.80 0.48 15.33
CA SER A 48 -14.35 1.82 14.91
C SER A 48 -12.99 1.74 14.21
N VAL A 49 -12.88 2.36 13.03
CA VAL A 49 -11.59 2.53 12.34
C VAL A 49 -10.91 3.78 12.89
N GLY A 50 -9.75 3.61 13.51
CA GLY A 50 -8.96 4.72 14.04
C GLY A 50 -8.39 5.61 12.95
N CYS A 51 -8.08 6.86 13.29
CA CYS A 51 -7.32 7.73 12.39
C CYS A 51 -5.91 7.15 12.14
N PRO A 52 -5.29 7.44 10.98
CA PRO A 52 -3.91 7.04 10.72
C PRO A 52 -2.95 7.57 11.80
N SER A 53 -1.91 6.81 12.12
CA SER A 53 -0.89 7.17 13.12
C SER A 53 -0.07 8.41 12.75
N LYS A 54 -0.06 8.78 11.46
CA LYS A 54 0.59 9.96 10.92
C LYS A 54 -0.37 10.70 9.99
N GLN A 55 -0.38 12.03 10.10
CA GLN A 55 -1.13 12.91 9.20
C GLN A 55 -0.21 13.61 8.20
N GLU A 56 1.01 13.90 8.63
CA GLU A 56 2.11 14.39 7.79
C GLU A 56 3.00 13.21 7.37
N TRP A 57 3.22 13.05 6.06
CA TRP A 57 3.93 11.88 5.51
C TRP A 57 5.37 12.17 5.09
N GLY A 58 5.75 13.44 5.00
CA GLY A 58 7.12 13.87 4.67
C GLY A 58 7.49 13.52 3.23
N GLU A 59 8.67 12.93 3.06
CA GLU A 59 9.22 12.57 1.76
C GLU A 59 8.47 11.39 1.12
N ALA A 60 8.38 11.41 -0.22
CA ALA A 60 7.78 10.33 -0.99
C ALA A 60 8.41 8.96 -0.69
N LEU A 61 9.74 8.91 -0.57
CA LEU A 61 10.47 7.67 -0.28
C LEU A 61 10.11 7.09 1.10
N GLN A 62 10.02 7.94 2.13
CA GLN A 62 9.63 7.52 3.48
C GLN A 62 8.16 7.06 3.52
N THR A 63 7.30 7.73 2.74
CA THR A 63 5.89 7.36 2.63
C THR A 63 5.72 5.99 1.98
N LEU A 64 6.45 5.72 0.88
CA LEU A 64 6.45 4.40 0.22
C LEU A 64 6.97 3.30 1.15
N GLN A 65 8.02 3.56 1.93
CA GLN A 65 8.53 2.61 2.94
C GLN A 65 7.49 2.33 4.01
N THR A 66 6.85 3.37 4.56
CA THR A 66 5.77 3.21 5.55
C THR A 66 4.60 2.41 4.97
N SER A 67 4.24 2.63 3.70
CA SER A 67 3.21 1.86 3.01
C SER A 67 3.61 0.40 2.79
N LEU A 68 4.89 0.12 2.49
CA LEU A 68 5.42 -1.24 2.34
C LEU A 68 5.34 -2.00 3.67
N ASP A 69 5.73 -1.35 4.76
CA ASP A 69 5.70 -1.97 6.10
C ASP A 69 4.25 -2.27 6.52
N LEU A 70 3.32 -1.34 6.29
CA LEU A 70 1.89 -1.58 6.52
C LEU A 70 1.38 -2.75 5.67
N LYS A 71 1.75 -2.83 4.39
CA LYS A 71 1.30 -3.91 3.51
C LYS A 71 1.84 -5.28 3.94
N LYS A 72 3.09 -5.33 4.43
CA LYS A 72 3.68 -6.55 5.01
C LYS A 72 2.98 -6.96 6.31
N GLN A 73 2.66 -6.01 7.18
CA GLN A 73 1.90 -6.28 8.39
C GLN A 73 0.54 -6.89 8.07
N VAL A 74 -0.23 -6.29 7.16
CA VAL A 74 -1.54 -6.85 6.77
C VAL A 74 -1.38 -8.21 6.08
N ASN A 75 -0.33 -8.42 5.28
CA ASN A 75 -0.06 -9.73 4.70
C ASN A 75 0.19 -10.81 5.78
N GLN A 76 0.85 -10.45 6.88
CA GLN A 76 1.05 -11.36 8.00
C GLN A 76 -0.29 -11.76 8.65
N GLU A 77 -1.19 -10.81 8.88
CA GLU A 77 -2.55 -11.08 9.39
C GLU A 77 -3.34 -12.00 8.44
N VAL A 78 -3.20 -11.81 7.12
CA VAL A 78 -3.86 -12.67 6.13
C VAL A 78 -3.27 -14.09 6.15
N LEU A 79 -1.95 -14.24 6.33
CA LEU A 79 -1.31 -15.55 6.46
C LEU A 79 -1.75 -16.28 7.74
N GLU A 80 -1.91 -15.56 8.84
CA GLU A 80 -2.43 -16.12 10.09
C GLU A 80 -3.90 -16.57 9.94
N LEU A 81 -4.72 -15.77 9.26
CA LEU A 81 -6.09 -16.16 8.92
C LEU A 81 -6.12 -17.40 8.02
N HIS A 82 -5.26 -17.48 7.00
CA HIS A 82 -5.14 -18.65 6.13
C HIS A 82 -4.68 -19.90 6.91
N ALA A 83 -3.72 -19.76 7.83
CA ALA A 83 -3.29 -20.86 8.69
C ALA A 83 -4.44 -21.38 9.57
N LEU A 84 -5.26 -20.47 10.11
CA LEU A 84 -6.43 -20.81 10.88
C LEU A 84 -7.49 -21.56 10.04
N THR A 85 -7.76 -21.13 8.81
CA THR A 85 -8.72 -21.85 7.95
C THR A 85 -8.23 -23.26 7.60
N CYS A 86 -6.92 -23.41 7.38
CA CYS A 86 -6.29 -24.71 7.18
C CYS A 86 -6.41 -25.61 8.42
N GLU A 87 -6.12 -25.09 9.62
CA GLU A 87 -6.27 -25.83 10.88
C GLU A 87 -7.72 -26.31 11.10
N ARG A 88 -8.68 -25.44 10.78
CA ARG A 88 -10.12 -25.73 10.87
C ARG A 88 -10.65 -26.59 9.72
N LYS A 89 -9.80 -26.91 8.74
CA LYS A 89 -10.15 -27.68 7.53
C LYS A 89 -11.29 -27.05 6.73
N ASP A 90 -11.35 -25.72 6.70
CA ASP A 90 -12.33 -24.97 5.92
C ASP A 90 -11.79 -24.71 4.51
N SER A 91 -12.00 -25.67 3.60
CA SER A 91 -11.45 -25.61 2.25
C SER A 91 -11.99 -24.43 1.43
N ASP A 92 -13.25 -24.05 1.63
CA ASP A 92 -13.86 -22.91 0.92
C ASP A 92 -13.28 -21.57 1.40
N ALA A 93 -13.04 -21.41 2.71
CA ALA A 93 -12.42 -20.21 3.24
C ALA A 93 -10.94 -20.08 2.88
N THR A 94 -10.20 -21.19 2.92
CA THR A 94 -8.81 -21.23 2.43
C THR A 94 -8.73 -20.78 0.97
N HIS A 95 -9.55 -21.39 0.09
CA HIS A 95 -9.60 -21.01 -1.33
C HIS A 95 -9.99 -19.54 -1.54
N PHE A 96 -10.95 -19.02 -0.77
CA PHE A 96 -11.33 -17.61 -0.84
C PHE A 96 -10.15 -16.69 -0.51
N ILE A 97 -9.37 -17.01 0.54
CA ILE A 97 -8.22 -16.21 0.95
C ILE A 97 -7.11 -16.27 -0.11
N ASP A 98 -6.85 -17.43 -0.70
CA ASP A 98 -5.86 -17.62 -1.76
C ASP A 98 -6.16 -16.74 -2.97
N ASP A 99 -7.39 -16.81 -3.48
CA ASP A 99 -7.82 -16.14 -4.70
C ASP A 99 -7.99 -14.63 -4.53
N HIS A 100 -8.53 -14.18 -3.39
CA HIS A 100 -8.98 -12.80 -3.24
C HIS A 100 -8.05 -11.93 -2.39
N LEU A 101 -7.11 -12.52 -1.65
CA LEU A 101 -6.23 -11.76 -0.75
C LEU A 101 -4.75 -12.04 -1.03
N LEU A 102 -4.29 -13.29 -0.91
CA LEU A 102 -2.85 -13.58 -0.88
C LEU A 102 -2.10 -13.09 -2.12
N MET A 103 -2.60 -13.38 -3.32
CA MET A 103 -1.95 -12.93 -4.56
C MET A 103 -1.84 -11.40 -4.61
N PHE A 104 -2.93 -10.68 -4.30
CA PHE A 104 -2.95 -9.22 -4.29
C PHE A 104 -2.00 -8.61 -3.25
N HIS A 105 -1.78 -9.29 -2.12
CA HIS A 105 -0.81 -8.84 -1.13
C HIS A 105 0.63 -9.01 -1.61
N VAL A 106 0.97 -10.16 -2.22
CA VAL A 106 2.30 -10.41 -2.78
C VAL A 106 2.62 -9.41 -3.91
N GLU A 107 1.68 -9.20 -4.84
CA GLU A 107 1.82 -8.22 -5.92
C GLU A 107 2.01 -6.80 -5.39
N GLY A 108 1.20 -6.39 -4.41
CA GLY A 108 1.30 -5.06 -3.80
C GLY A 108 2.63 -4.83 -3.08
N ILE A 109 3.16 -5.84 -2.38
CA ILE A 109 4.49 -5.78 -1.74
C ILE A 109 5.57 -5.64 -2.81
N LYS A 110 5.49 -6.41 -3.89
CA LYS A 110 6.45 -6.36 -4.99
C LYS A 110 6.49 -4.99 -5.65
N GLU A 111 5.32 -4.43 -5.94
CA GLU A 111 5.18 -3.12 -6.56
C GLU A 111 5.72 -2.00 -5.68
N LEU A 112 5.39 -1.98 -4.38
CA LEU A 112 5.93 -1.01 -3.43
C LEU A 112 7.46 -1.12 -3.33
N ALA A 113 8.01 -2.34 -3.26
CA ALA A 113 9.44 -2.56 -3.24
C ALA A 113 10.14 -2.08 -4.54
N HIS A 114 9.50 -2.29 -5.70
CA HIS A 114 9.97 -1.75 -6.97
C HIS A 114 9.98 -0.23 -6.98
N MET A 115 8.89 0.42 -6.60
CA MET A 115 8.80 1.89 -6.54
C MET A 115 9.88 2.48 -5.63
N ILE A 116 10.11 1.89 -4.45
CA ILE A 116 11.19 2.30 -3.54
C ILE A 116 12.55 2.20 -4.21
N THR A 117 12.81 1.11 -4.93
CA THR A 117 14.09 0.89 -5.61
C THR A 117 14.28 1.87 -6.78
N THR A 118 13.24 2.09 -7.58
CA THR A 118 13.25 3.06 -8.69
C THR A 118 13.48 4.47 -8.19
N LEU A 119 12.72 4.88 -7.16
CA LEU A 119 12.84 6.21 -6.60
C LEU A 119 14.22 6.45 -5.98
N ARG A 120 14.76 5.48 -5.21
CA ARG A 120 16.14 5.55 -4.71
C ARG A 120 17.14 5.75 -5.85
N ARG A 121 17.03 4.97 -6.94
CA ARG A 121 17.94 5.12 -8.08
C ARG A 121 17.84 6.48 -8.75
N ALA A 122 16.63 7.04 -8.85
CA ALA A 122 16.38 8.35 -9.44
C ALA A 122 16.91 9.51 -8.57
N THR A 123 17.00 9.33 -7.25
CA THR A 123 17.43 10.36 -6.29
C THR A 123 18.88 10.19 -5.79
N THR A 124 19.63 9.17 -6.20
CA THR A 124 21.00 8.94 -5.66
C THR A 124 22.11 9.41 -6.62
N THR A 125 21.78 9.93 -7.80
CA THR A 125 22.77 10.14 -8.89
C THR A 125 23.59 11.43 -8.85
N THR A 126 23.43 12.33 -7.87
CA THR A 126 24.31 13.52 -7.80
C THR A 126 24.74 13.92 -6.40
N SER A 127 25.54 13.04 -5.77
CA SER A 127 26.57 13.50 -4.81
C SER A 127 27.90 13.68 -5.55
N THR A 128 27.95 14.58 -6.54
CA THR A 128 29.23 15.18 -6.92
C THR A 128 29.61 16.20 -5.84
N ALA A 129 30.91 16.33 -5.56
CA ALA A 129 31.51 16.93 -4.37
C ALA A 129 31.25 18.44 -4.12
N THR A 130 30.21 19.01 -4.70
CA THR A 130 29.75 20.38 -4.49
C THR A 130 28.34 20.30 -3.90
N GLY A 131 28.17 20.68 -2.63
CA GLY A 131 26.90 20.60 -1.89
C GLY A 131 25.78 21.50 -2.41
N ALA A 132 25.33 21.26 -3.64
CA ALA A 132 24.15 21.86 -4.24
C ALA A 132 23.00 20.85 -4.14
N ALA A 133 22.03 21.16 -3.29
CA ALA A 133 20.85 20.35 -2.97
C ALA A 133 19.80 20.30 -4.12
N GLY A 134 20.23 20.30 -5.39
CA GLY A 134 19.39 20.62 -6.54
C GLY A 134 18.87 19.44 -7.38
N ASP A 135 19.50 18.26 -7.32
CA ASP A 135 19.26 17.24 -8.37
C ASP A 135 18.23 16.16 -8.01
N ASP A 136 17.92 15.98 -6.71
CA ASP A 136 17.01 14.93 -6.25
C ASP A 136 15.55 15.17 -6.65
N GLN A 137 15.19 16.44 -6.94
CA GLN A 137 13.82 16.84 -7.26
C GLN A 137 13.40 16.46 -8.68
N LEU A 138 14.32 16.44 -9.64
CA LEU A 138 14.00 16.06 -11.03
C LEU A 138 13.66 14.57 -11.12
N GLY A 139 14.41 13.72 -10.42
CA GLY A 139 14.15 12.28 -10.35
C GLY A 139 12.79 11.97 -9.73
N LEU A 140 12.43 12.64 -8.63
CA LEU A 140 11.12 12.53 -8.02
C LEU A 140 9.99 13.01 -8.94
N TYR A 141 10.20 14.13 -9.63
CA TYR A 141 9.21 14.67 -10.57
C TYR A 141 8.96 13.72 -11.75
N VAL A 142 10.02 13.19 -12.38
CA VAL A 142 9.89 12.21 -13.48
C VAL A 142 9.21 10.94 -12.98
N PHE A 143 9.61 10.42 -11.82
CA PHE A 143 8.98 9.26 -11.20
C PHE A 143 7.47 9.47 -10.98
N ASP A 144 7.07 10.64 -10.44
CA ASP A 144 5.66 10.95 -10.23
C ASP A 144 4.89 11.05 -11.56
N LYS A 145 5.49 11.62 -12.60
CA LYS A 145 4.88 11.68 -13.94
C LYS A 145 4.64 10.32 -14.56
N GLU A 146 5.48 9.32 -14.31
CA GLU A 146 5.28 7.95 -14.80
C GLU A 146 4.13 7.22 -14.10
N LEU A 147 3.66 7.72 -12.94
CA LEU A 147 2.54 7.14 -12.19
C LEU A 147 1.16 7.67 -12.63
N LEU A 148 1.11 8.68 -13.50
CA LEU A 148 -0.13 9.26 -14.04
C LEU A 148 -0.72 8.40 -15.15
#